data_AF-E0VLK4-F1
#
_entry.id   AF-E0VLK4-F1
#
_cell.length_a   1.000
_cell.length_b   1.000
_cell.length_c   1.000
_cell.angle_alpha   90.00
_cell.angle_beta   90.00
_cell.angle_gamma   90.00
#
_symmetry.space_group_name_H-M   'P 1'
#
loop_
_entity.id
_entity.type
_entity.pdbx_description
1 polymer ?
#
loop_
_entity_poly.entity_id
_entity_poly.type
_entity_poly.pdbx_seq_one_letter_code
_entity_poly.pdbx_strand_id
1 'polypeptide(L)'
;MSSAMESILFFKKIYNCTNAFFQRIENLFNLKFASKELERSAKRCEKEEKIEKAKTKKAIQKGNMEGARIHAENAIRQKNQGLNYLRMSARVDAVASRVQTALTTRRVTQSMAGVCKAMDQAMKSMNLEKISSLMDKFETQFEDLDVQSSVMENAMSQTTTTTVPQNEVENLMQQVADEAGLELNMELPTGPQGSVGQSTKASTEQDELTQRLARLRQ
;
A
#
# COMPACT_ATOMS: atom_id res chain seq x y z
N MET A 1 37.19 11.95 37.92
CA MET A 1 36.01 12.65 37.37
C MET A 1 35.59 12.18 35.97
N SER A 2 36.51 11.76 35.09
CA SER A 2 36.18 11.35 33.70
C SER A 2 35.23 10.14 33.58
N SER A 3 35.43 9.08 34.38
CA SER A 3 34.65 7.83 34.28
C SER A 3 33.17 7.96 34.69
N ALA A 4 32.86 8.87 35.64
CA ALA A 4 31.47 9.15 36.04
C ALA A 4 30.73 9.96 34.95
N MET A 5 31.41 10.88 34.27
CA MET A 5 30.85 11.66 33.16
C MET A 5 30.54 10.78 31.95
N GLU A 6 31.43 9.83 31.61
CA GLU A 6 31.18 8.85 30.55
C GLU A 6 30.00 7.93 30.86
N SER A 7 29.86 7.49 32.11
CA SER A 7 28.73 6.66 32.55
C SER A 7 27.38 7.40 32.43
N ILE A 8 27.35 8.68 32.79
CA ILE A 8 26.14 9.53 32.66
C ILE A 8 25.82 9.80 31.19
N LEU A 9 26.83 10.06 30.35
CA LEU A 9 26.66 10.22 28.90
C LEU A 9 26.14 8.94 28.25
N PHE A 10 26.63 7.78 28.67
CA PHE A 10 26.18 6.47 28.20
C PHE A 10 24.73 6.21 28.60
N PHE A 11 24.35 6.48 29.85
CA PHE A 11 22.96 6.37 30.33
C PHE A 11 22.01 7.32 29.60
N LYS A 12 22.44 8.57 29.36
CA LYS A 12 21.66 9.58 28.62
C LYS A 12 21.49 9.22 27.15
N LYS A 13 22.50 8.59 26.55
CA LYS A 13 22.47 8.09 25.17
C LYS A 13 21.56 6.86 25.04
N ILE A 14 21.58 5.96 26.02
CA ILE A 14 20.65 4.82 26.10
C ILE A 14 19.21 5.31 26.27
N TYR A 15 18.95 6.22 27.22
CA TYR A 15 17.63 6.78 27.48
C TYR A 15 17.04 7.52 26.28
N ASN A 16 17.84 8.34 25.58
CA ASN A 16 17.40 9.02 24.36
C ASN A 16 17.18 8.04 23.19
N CYS A 17 17.97 6.97 23.10
CA CYS A 17 17.82 5.98 22.04
C CYS A 17 16.59 5.09 22.24
N THR A 18 16.26 4.72 23.50
CA THR A 18 15.03 4.00 23.84
C THR A 18 13.80 4.88 23.66
N ASN A 19 13.84 6.16 24.06
CA ASN A 19 12.75 7.11 23.79
C ASN A 19 12.50 7.29 22.29
N ALA A 20 13.56 7.47 21.49
CA ALA A 20 13.45 7.63 20.03
C ALA A 20 12.97 6.37 19.29
N PHE A 21 13.16 5.18 19.88
CA PHE A 21 12.62 3.93 19.35
C PHE A 21 11.13 3.78 19.71
N PHE A 22 10.78 4.02 20.98
CA PHE A 22 9.40 4.00 21.46
C PHE A 22 8.53 5.01 20.69
N GLN A 23 9.02 6.24 20.51
CA GLN A 23 8.33 7.28 19.76
C GLN A 23 8.12 6.92 18.28
N ARG A 24 9.02 6.14 17.67
CA ARG A 24 8.85 5.68 16.28
C ARG A 24 7.77 4.62 16.14
N ILE A 25 7.67 3.71 17.10
CA ILE A 25 6.59 2.70 17.15
C ILE A 25 5.25 3.39 17.42
N GLU A 26 5.21 4.35 18.35
CA GLU A 26 4.00 5.13 18.61
C GLU A 26 3.54 5.93 17.39
N ASN A 27 4.46 6.60 16.69
CA ASN A 27 4.11 7.35 15.48
C ASN A 27 3.53 6.45 14.39
N LEU A 28 4.09 5.25 14.20
CA LEU A 28 3.52 4.28 13.25
C LEU A 28 2.14 3.78 13.69
N PHE A 29 1.98 3.47 14.98
CA PHE A 29 0.71 3.04 15.55
C PHE A 29 -0.36 4.12 15.36
N ASN A 30 -0.02 5.38 15.64
CA ASN A 30 -0.90 6.53 15.44
C ASN A 30 -1.28 6.71 13.96
N LEU A 31 -0.35 6.52 13.02
CA LEU A 31 -0.67 6.57 11.59
C LEU A 31 -1.62 5.46 11.15
N LYS A 32 -1.40 4.21 11.61
CA LYS A 32 -2.32 3.09 11.31
C LYS A 32 -3.69 3.29 11.96
N PHE A 33 -3.72 3.82 13.18
CA PHE A 33 -4.95 4.14 13.88
C PHE A 33 -5.73 5.24 13.15
N ALA A 34 -5.06 6.34 12.79
CA ALA A 34 -5.64 7.44 12.02
C ALA A 34 -6.17 6.97 10.67
N SER A 35 -5.42 6.14 9.94
CA SER A 35 -5.91 5.53 8.68
C SER A 35 -7.24 4.80 8.88
N LYS A 36 -7.34 3.98 9.92
CA LYS A 36 -8.55 3.21 10.24
C LYS A 36 -9.70 4.09 10.72
N GLU A 37 -9.40 5.16 11.45
CA GLU A 37 -10.38 6.15 11.91
C GLU A 37 -10.98 6.92 10.72
N LEU A 38 -10.14 7.29 9.75
CA LEU A 38 -10.60 7.91 8.50
C LEU A 38 -11.48 6.96 7.68
N GLU A 39 -11.14 5.67 7.61
CA GLU A 39 -11.97 4.66 6.94
C GLU A 39 -13.34 4.48 7.61
N ARG A 40 -13.39 4.52 8.96
CA ARG A 40 -14.66 4.52 9.71
C ARG A 40 -15.47 5.78 9.45
N SER A 41 -14.80 6.93 9.37
CA SER A 41 -15.44 8.22 9.08
C SER A 41 -16.02 8.25 7.66
N ALA A 42 -15.31 7.70 6.67
CA ALA A 42 -15.82 7.50 5.32
C ALA A 42 -17.11 6.65 5.31
N LYS A 43 -17.09 5.49 5.99
CA LYS A 43 -18.27 4.61 6.14
C LYS A 43 -19.43 5.29 6.86
N ARG A 44 -19.15 6.22 7.78
CA ARG A 44 -20.19 7.02 8.46
C ARG A 44 -20.85 7.99 7.47
N CYS A 45 -20.06 8.71 6.67
CA CYS A 45 -20.55 9.60 5.62
C CYS A 45 -21.42 8.86 4.59
N GLU A 46 -21.03 7.65 4.16
CA GLU A 46 -21.84 6.83 3.24
C GLU A 46 -23.19 6.41 3.84
N LYS A 47 -23.24 6.11 5.14
CA LYS A 47 -24.50 5.81 5.84
C LYS A 47 -25.41 7.04 5.89
N GLU A 48 -24.83 8.20 6.23
CA GLU A 48 -25.56 9.47 6.27
C GLU A 48 -26.06 9.88 4.88
N GLU A 49 -25.26 9.69 3.83
CA GLU A 49 -25.68 9.88 2.43
C GLU A 49 -26.93 9.05 2.10
N LYS A 50 -26.96 7.76 2.45
CA LYS A 50 -28.11 6.89 2.21
C LYS A 50 -29.36 7.38 2.95
N ILE A 51 -29.19 7.87 4.19
CA ILE A 51 -30.28 8.44 4.99
C ILE A 51 -30.82 9.71 4.33
N GLU A 52 -29.96 10.64 3.91
CA GLU A 52 -30.36 11.88 3.26
C GLU A 52 -31.02 11.63 1.89
N LYS A 53 -30.56 10.65 1.11
CA LYS A 53 -31.26 10.19 -0.10
C LYS A 53 -32.67 9.67 0.21
N ALA A 54 -32.83 8.90 1.29
CA ALA A 54 -34.15 8.42 1.71
C ALA A 54 -35.07 9.57 2.16
N LYS A 55 -34.54 10.57 2.86
CA LYS A 55 -35.29 11.79 3.23
C LYS A 55 -35.68 12.61 2.00
N THR A 56 -34.79 12.73 1.02
CA THR A 56 -35.05 13.39 -0.26
C THR A 56 -36.25 12.75 -0.97
N LYS A 57 -36.27 11.41 -1.09
CA LYS A 57 -37.41 10.67 -1.66
C LYS A 57 -38.72 10.96 -0.93
N LYS A 58 -38.69 10.97 0.41
CA LYS A 58 -39.87 11.28 1.24
C LYS A 58 -40.33 12.74 1.09
N ALA A 59 -39.42 13.69 0.95
CA ALA A 59 -39.75 15.10 0.76
C ALA A 59 -40.41 15.36 -0.60
N ILE A 60 -39.94 14.68 -1.66
CA ILE A 60 -40.54 14.72 -3.00
C ILE A 60 -41.96 14.15 -2.96
N GLN A 61 -42.18 13.00 -2.30
CA GLN A 61 -43.51 12.39 -2.16
C GLN A 61 -44.51 13.29 -1.43
N LYS A 62 -44.03 14.15 -0.52
CA LYS A 62 -44.85 15.11 0.21
C LYS A 62 -45.09 16.43 -0.55
N GLY A 63 -44.52 16.59 -1.75
CA GLY A 63 -44.61 17.82 -2.54
C GLY A 63 -43.74 18.97 -2.06
N ASN A 64 -42.85 18.74 -1.08
CA ASN A 64 -41.94 19.77 -0.57
C ASN A 64 -40.62 19.79 -1.37
N MET A 65 -40.64 20.52 -2.48
CA MET A 65 -39.49 20.66 -3.40
C MET A 65 -38.28 21.38 -2.77
N GLU A 66 -38.51 22.39 -1.93
CA GLU A 66 -37.41 23.10 -1.26
C GLU A 66 -36.69 22.21 -0.24
N GLY A 67 -37.45 21.46 0.58
CA GLY A 67 -36.89 20.50 1.52
C GLY A 67 -36.15 19.35 0.83
N ALA A 68 -36.65 18.89 -0.32
CA ALA A 68 -35.98 17.88 -1.13
C ALA A 68 -34.62 18.38 -1.65
N ARG A 69 -34.53 19.64 -2.08
CA ARG A 69 -33.29 20.24 -2.59
C ARG A 69 -32.20 20.30 -1.51
N ILE A 70 -32.55 20.69 -0.28
CA ILE A 70 -31.62 20.74 0.85
C ILE A 70 -31.10 19.34 1.20
N HIS A 71 -31.98 18.33 1.27
CA HIS A 71 -31.58 16.96 1.54
C HIS A 71 -30.71 16.36 0.42
N ALA A 72 -30.99 16.70 -0.84
CA ALA A 72 -30.17 16.29 -1.97
C ALA A 72 -28.76 16.89 -1.91
N GLU A 73 -28.65 18.19 -1.60
CA GLU A 73 -27.35 18.87 -1.44
C GLU A 73 -26.54 18.25 -0.29
N ASN A 74 -27.19 17.98 0.85
CA ASN A 74 -26.57 17.29 1.97
C ASN A 74 -26.05 15.89 1.59
N ALA A 75 -26.81 15.14 0.78
CA ALA A 75 -26.37 13.83 0.30
C ALA A 75 -25.12 13.94 -0.59
N ILE A 76 -25.09 14.89 -1.53
CA ILE A 76 -23.92 15.12 -2.39
C ILE A 76 -22.70 15.52 -1.55
N ARG A 77 -22.89 16.41 -0.57
CA ARG A 77 -21.83 16.80 0.35
C ARG A 77 -21.26 15.60 1.12
N GLN A 78 -22.11 14.74 1.68
CA GLN A 78 -21.64 13.54 2.38
C GLN A 78 -20.96 12.53 1.47
N LYS A 79 -21.42 12.36 0.22
CA LYS A 79 -20.72 11.53 -0.78
C LYS A 79 -19.29 12.05 -1.03
N ASN A 80 -19.14 13.35 -1.25
CA ASN A 80 -17.84 13.96 -1.51
C ASN A 80 -16.91 13.91 -0.29
N GLN A 81 -17.45 14.13 0.92
CA GLN A 81 -16.68 13.97 2.16
C GLN A 81 -16.22 12.53 2.37
N GLY A 82 -17.10 11.55 2.13
CA GLY A 82 -16.78 10.12 2.21
C GLY A 82 -15.62 9.73 1.27
N LEU A 83 -15.69 10.16 0.02
CA LEU A 83 -14.61 9.94 -0.96
C LEU A 83 -13.29 10.59 -0.54
N ASN A 84 -13.34 11.81 0.01
CA ASN A 84 -12.13 12.49 0.48
C ASN A 84 -11.49 11.75 1.66
N TYR A 85 -12.30 11.30 2.63
CA TYR A 85 -11.80 10.49 3.75
C TYR A 85 -11.21 9.16 3.29
N LEU A 86 -11.83 8.49 2.31
CA LEU A 86 -11.31 7.24 1.76
C LEU A 86 -9.96 7.45 1.06
N ARG A 87 -9.84 8.48 0.23
CA ARG A 87 -8.56 8.84 -0.41
C ARG A 87 -7.48 9.18 0.60
N MET A 88 -7.83 9.93 1.65
CA MET A 88 -6.89 10.29 2.70
C MET A 88 -6.46 9.07 3.53
N SER A 89 -7.39 8.17 3.86
CA SER A 89 -7.10 6.89 4.53
C SER A 89 -6.11 6.06 3.72
N ALA A 90 -6.36 5.86 2.42
CA ALA A 90 -5.47 5.11 1.54
C ALA A 90 -4.05 5.71 1.47
N ARG A 91 -3.94 7.04 1.42
CA ARG A 91 -2.64 7.73 1.43
C ARG A 91 -1.91 7.55 2.77
N VAL A 92 -2.61 7.68 3.89
CA VAL A 92 -2.03 7.50 5.22
C VAL A 92 -1.59 6.05 5.43
N ASP A 93 -2.36 5.07 4.97
CA ASP A 93 -1.99 3.65 5.05
C ASP A 93 -0.75 3.31 4.22
N ALA A 94 -0.65 3.88 3.01
CA ALA A 94 0.54 3.75 2.18
C ALA A 94 1.79 4.33 2.87
N VAL A 95 1.66 5.50 3.49
CA VAL A 95 2.75 6.11 4.27
C VAL A 95 3.10 5.24 5.48
N ALA A 96 2.11 4.75 6.22
CA ALA A 96 2.32 3.87 7.36
C ALA A 96 3.06 2.58 6.96
N SER A 97 2.69 1.98 5.82
CA SER A 97 3.36 0.79 5.29
C SER A 97 4.82 1.06 4.92
N ARG A 98 5.12 2.19 4.26
CA ARG A 98 6.51 2.60 3.98
C ARG A 98 7.32 2.82 5.26
N VAL A 99 6.72 3.44 6.28
CA VAL A 99 7.37 3.64 7.58
C VAL A 99 7.64 2.29 8.26
N GLN A 100 6.71 1.35 8.23
CA GLN A 100 6.90 0.00 8.78
C GLN A 100 8.05 -0.74 8.09
N THR A 101 8.14 -0.67 6.75
CA THR A 101 9.26 -1.23 6.00
C THR A 101 10.57 -0.58 6.43
N ALA A 102 10.65 0.75 6.47
CA ALA A 102 11.85 1.46 6.89
C ALA A 102 12.29 1.11 8.34
N LEU A 103 11.35 0.93 9.26
CA LEU A 103 11.64 0.48 10.63
C LEU A 103 12.20 -0.95 10.65
N THR A 104 11.64 -1.83 9.82
CA THR A 104 12.08 -3.23 9.71
C THR A 104 13.47 -3.32 9.09
N THR A 105 13.69 -2.65 7.96
CA THR A 105 15.02 -2.56 7.30
C THR A 105 16.05 -2.01 8.27
N ARG A 106 15.72 -0.93 9.01
CA ARG A 106 16.63 -0.36 10.00
C ARG A 106 16.98 -1.35 11.11
N ARG A 107 16.00 -2.14 11.61
CA ARG A 107 16.25 -3.18 12.62
C ARG A 107 17.20 -4.24 12.08
N VAL A 108 17.00 -4.70 10.84
CA VAL A 108 17.89 -5.65 10.16
C VAL A 108 19.30 -5.07 10.01
N THR A 109 19.44 -3.83 9.53
CA THR A 109 20.74 -3.15 9.41
C THR A 109 21.45 -3.04 10.75
N GLN A 110 20.73 -2.72 11.84
CA GLN A 110 21.32 -2.62 13.17
C GLN A 110 21.76 -3.98 13.70
N SER A 111 21.00 -5.05 13.48
CA SER A 111 21.39 -6.42 13.79
C SER A 111 22.62 -6.84 12.99
N MET A 112 22.65 -6.55 11.69
CA MET A 112 23.79 -6.86 10.82
C MET A 112 25.06 -6.12 11.27
N ALA A 113 24.95 -4.84 11.62
CA ALA A 113 26.06 -4.07 12.17
C ALA A 113 26.59 -4.65 13.49
N GLY A 114 25.72 -5.23 14.32
CA GLY A 114 26.12 -5.97 15.52
C GLY A 114 26.88 -7.25 15.19
N VAL A 115 26.39 -8.02 14.20
CA VAL A 115 27.04 -9.25 13.71
C VAL A 115 28.40 -8.93 13.10
N CYS A 116 28.52 -7.92 12.22
CA CYS A 116 29.80 -7.51 11.64
C CYS A 116 30.83 -7.11 12.71
N LYS A 117 30.41 -6.41 13.77
CA LYS A 117 31.32 -6.07 14.89
C LYS A 117 31.75 -7.29 15.69
N ALA A 118 30.84 -8.23 15.94
CA ALA A 118 31.17 -9.49 16.61
C ALA A 118 32.13 -10.33 15.77
N MET A 119 31.92 -10.33 14.46
CA MET A 119 32.78 -10.97 13.47
C MET A 119 34.17 -10.30 13.43
N ASP A 120 34.27 -8.97 13.41
CA ASP A 120 35.54 -8.23 13.48
C ASP A 120 36.33 -8.54 14.76
N GLN A 121 35.65 -8.66 15.91
CA GLN A 121 36.28 -9.06 17.16
C GLN A 121 36.75 -10.52 17.14
N ALA A 122 35.98 -11.43 16.54
CA ALA A 122 36.37 -12.82 16.35
C ALA A 122 37.53 -12.96 15.35
N MET A 123 37.60 -12.12 14.31
CA MET A 123 38.70 -12.10 13.35
C MET A 123 40.01 -11.61 13.98
N LYS A 124 39.96 -10.69 14.96
CA LYS A 124 41.15 -10.25 15.72
C LYS A 124 41.80 -11.36 16.55
N SER A 125 41.10 -12.46 16.83
CA SER A 125 41.59 -13.59 17.61
C SER A 125 41.84 -14.87 16.79
N MET A 126 41.69 -14.84 15.46
CA MET A 126 41.86 -16.01 14.58
C MET A 126 42.89 -15.83 13.45
N ASN A 127 43.71 -16.87 13.25
CA ASN A 127 44.76 -17.01 12.22
C ASN A 127 44.23 -16.85 10.78
N LEU A 128 45.12 -16.38 9.88
CA LEU A 128 44.88 -16.09 8.46
C LEU A 128 44.10 -17.18 7.67
N GLU A 129 44.26 -18.47 7.98
CA GLU A 129 43.49 -19.56 7.34
C GLU A 129 41.98 -19.46 7.59
N LYS A 130 41.57 -19.04 8.79
CA LYS A 130 40.14 -18.90 9.13
C LYS A 130 39.53 -17.65 8.51
N ILE A 131 40.34 -16.61 8.24
CA ILE A 131 39.91 -15.41 7.51
C ILE A 131 39.57 -15.75 6.05
N SER A 132 40.36 -16.61 5.39
CA SER A 132 40.03 -17.13 4.05
C SER A 132 38.68 -17.84 4.05
N SER A 133 38.46 -18.76 5.00
CA SER A 133 37.19 -19.49 5.12
C SER A 133 35.99 -18.61 5.47
N LEU A 134 36.23 -17.46 6.09
CA LEU A 134 35.20 -16.54 6.54
C LEU A 134 34.82 -15.56 5.43
N MET A 135 35.76 -15.17 4.58
CA MET A 135 35.48 -14.41 3.36
C MET A 135 34.68 -15.25 2.35
N ASP A 136 35.04 -16.53 2.18
CA ASP A 136 34.25 -17.45 1.35
C ASP A 136 32.80 -17.56 1.86
N LYS A 137 32.62 -17.69 3.18
CA LYS A 137 31.29 -17.73 3.83
C LYS A 137 30.54 -16.41 3.80
N PHE A 138 31.25 -15.28 3.78
CA PHE A 138 30.63 -13.97 3.64
C PHE A 138 30.13 -13.78 2.22
N GLU A 139 30.90 -14.18 1.22
CA GLU A 139 30.48 -14.17 -0.20
C GLU A 139 29.26 -15.07 -0.42
N THR A 140 29.25 -16.29 0.14
CA THR A 140 28.05 -17.16 0.08
C THR A 140 26.86 -16.55 0.80
N GLN A 141 27.04 -15.98 2.00
CA GLN A 141 25.93 -15.35 2.73
C GLN A 141 25.43 -14.06 2.08
N PHE A 142 26.27 -13.34 1.35
CA PHE A 142 25.88 -12.13 0.63
C PHE A 142 25.18 -12.47 -0.68
N GLU A 143 25.66 -13.48 -1.42
CA GLU A 143 24.91 -14.09 -2.55
C GLU A 143 23.57 -14.64 -2.08
N ASP A 144 23.53 -15.37 -0.96
CA ASP A 144 22.28 -15.87 -0.37
C ASP A 144 21.34 -14.71 -0.01
N LEU A 145 21.85 -13.58 0.45
CA LEU A 145 21.02 -12.42 0.79
C LEU A 145 20.46 -11.76 -0.48
N ASP A 146 21.24 -11.67 -1.56
CA ASP A 146 20.79 -11.12 -2.84
C ASP A 146 19.78 -12.07 -3.53
N VAL A 147 20.05 -13.38 -3.48
CA VAL A 147 19.11 -14.42 -3.90
C VAL A 147 17.86 -14.42 -3.02
N GLN A 148 17.98 -14.26 -1.69
CA GLN A 148 16.84 -14.21 -0.79
C GLN A 148 16.02 -12.94 -0.97
N SER A 149 16.64 -11.79 -1.28
CA SER A 149 15.94 -10.55 -1.65
C SER A 149 15.21 -10.72 -2.97
N SER A 150 15.86 -11.30 -3.99
CA SER A 150 15.25 -11.62 -5.28
C SER A 150 14.11 -12.64 -5.13
N VAL A 151 14.29 -13.69 -4.34
CA VAL A 151 13.27 -14.70 -4.05
C VAL A 151 12.14 -14.10 -3.21
N MET A 152 12.43 -13.20 -2.27
CA MET A 152 11.41 -12.51 -1.50
C MET A 152 10.65 -11.49 -2.34
N GLU A 153 11.29 -10.78 -3.25
CA GLU A 153 10.65 -9.87 -4.22
C GLU A 153 9.81 -10.66 -5.23
N ASN A 154 10.30 -11.82 -5.69
CA ASN A 154 9.55 -12.74 -6.55
C ASN A 154 8.42 -13.44 -5.80
N ALA A 155 8.59 -13.83 -4.54
CA ALA A 155 7.55 -14.45 -3.71
C ALA A 155 6.51 -13.43 -3.25
N MET A 156 6.93 -12.19 -2.94
CA MET A 156 6.01 -11.07 -2.71
C MET A 156 5.27 -10.74 -3.99
N SER A 157 5.94 -10.68 -5.15
CA SER A 157 5.29 -10.51 -6.45
C SER A 157 4.32 -11.65 -6.74
N GLN A 158 4.69 -12.92 -6.57
CA GLN A 158 3.77 -14.07 -6.73
C GLN A 158 2.62 -14.07 -5.74
N THR A 159 2.85 -13.68 -4.48
CA THR A 159 1.80 -13.58 -3.46
C THR A 159 0.85 -12.43 -3.81
N THR A 160 1.36 -11.31 -4.30
CA THR A 160 0.56 -10.20 -4.83
C THR A 160 -0.17 -10.59 -6.11
N THR A 161 0.44 -11.33 -7.04
CA THR A 161 -0.22 -11.85 -8.26
C THR A 161 -1.33 -12.87 -7.93
N THR A 162 -1.18 -13.66 -6.85
CA THR A 162 -2.20 -14.65 -6.44
C THR A 162 -3.35 -14.00 -5.66
N THR A 163 -3.08 -12.94 -4.90
CA THR A 163 -4.11 -12.19 -4.14
C THR A 163 -4.76 -11.06 -4.93
N VAL A 164 -4.13 -10.63 -6.01
CA VAL A 164 -4.58 -9.60 -6.94
C VAL A 164 -4.30 -10.11 -8.36
N PRO A 165 -5.14 -11.00 -8.91
CA PRO A 165 -4.93 -11.52 -10.25
C PRO A 165 -5.01 -10.38 -11.27
N GLN A 166 -4.05 -10.36 -12.20
CA GLN A 166 -3.91 -9.31 -13.23
C GLN A 166 -5.21 -9.06 -14.00
N ASN A 167 -5.99 -10.13 -14.22
CA ASN A 167 -7.29 -10.10 -14.90
C ASN A 167 -8.39 -9.38 -14.10
N GLU A 168 -8.35 -9.42 -12.77
CA GLU A 168 -9.28 -8.66 -11.91
C GLU A 168 -8.88 -7.19 -11.84
N VAL A 169 -7.59 -6.88 -11.88
CA VAL A 169 -7.10 -5.50 -11.98
C VAL A 169 -7.44 -4.89 -13.33
N GLU A 170 -7.24 -5.63 -14.42
CA GLU A 170 -7.62 -5.21 -15.77
C GLU A 170 -9.14 -5.08 -15.90
N ASN A 171 -9.94 -6.02 -15.37
CA ASN A 171 -11.40 -5.86 -15.34
C ASN A 171 -11.86 -4.69 -14.47
N LEU A 172 -11.22 -4.44 -13.33
CA LEU A 172 -11.53 -3.29 -12.49
C LEU A 172 -11.15 -1.98 -13.19
N MET A 173 -10.00 -1.95 -13.87
CA MET A 173 -9.54 -0.79 -14.64
C MET A 173 -10.42 -0.56 -15.88
N GLN A 174 -10.88 -1.62 -16.53
CA GLN A 174 -11.85 -1.59 -17.63
C GLN A 174 -13.23 -1.14 -17.13
N GLN A 175 -13.73 -1.68 -16.01
CA GLN A 175 -14.99 -1.24 -15.39
C GLN A 175 -14.94 0.22 -14.95
N VAL A 176 -13.83 0.67 -14.36
CA VAL A 176 -13.65 2.07 -13.96
C VAL A 176 -13.49 2.98 -15.18
N ALA A 177 -12.83 2.51 -16.24
CA ALA A 177 -12.73 3.23 -17.51
C ALA A 177 -14.06 3.29 -18.26
N ASP A 178 -14.87 2.22 -18.21
CA ASP A 178 -16.20 2.14 -18.78
C ASP A 178 -17.19 2.96 -17.94
N GLU A 179 -17.11 2.95 -16.61
CA GLU A 179 -17.89 3.84 -15.74
C GLU A 179 -17.53 5.31 -15.99
N ALA A 180 -16.24 5.64 -16.10
CA ALA A 180 -15.80 7.00 -16.42
C ALA A 180 -16.15 7.41 -17.87
N GLY A 181 -16.10 6.47 -18.81
CA GLY A 181 -16.44 6.66 -20.22
C GLY A 181 -17.95 6.73 -20.47
N LEU A 182 -18.75 6.02 -19.68
CA LEU A 182 -20.21 6.12 -19.65
C LEU A 182 -20.69 7.36 -18.91
N GLU A 183 -19.97 7.83 -17.87
CA GLU A 183 -20.23 9.15 -17.26
C GLU A 183 -19.96 10.29 -18.27
N LEU A 184 -18.88 10.22 -19.06
CA LEU A 184 -18.60 11.17 -20.15
C LEU A 184 -19.64 11.13 -21.29
N ASN A 185 -20.30 9.98 -21.50
CA ASN A 185 -21.32 9.82 -22.54
C ASN A 185 -22.76 10.03 -22.02
N MET A 186 -22.96 10.15 -20.70
CA MET A 186 -24.23 10.50 -20.06
C MET A 186 -24.43 12.01 -19.93
N GLU A 187 -23.39 12.82 -20.13
CA GLU A 187 -23.45 14.29 -19.99
C GLU A 187 -23.60 15.04 -21.33
N LEU A 188 -23.83 14.32 -22.45
CA LEU A 188 -24.13 14.90 -23.75
C LEU A 188 -25.49 14.41 -24.29
N PRO A 189 -26.33 15.27 -24.89
CA PRO A 189 -27.69 14.90 -25.29
C PRO A 189 -27.66 13.83 -26.39
N THR A 190 -28.56 12.85 -26.27
CA THR A 190 -28.78 11.75 -27.20
C THR A 190 -29.08 12.24 -28.63
N GLY A 191 -28.14 11.98 -29.55
CA GLY A 191 -28.36 11.99 -31.01
C GLY A 191 -28.36 10.55 -31.57
N PRO A 192 -29.10 10.25 -32.64
CA PRO A 192 -29.52 8.89 -32.97
C PRO A 192 -28.42 8.04 -33.63
N GLN A 193 -28.27 6.82 -33.10
CA GLN A 193 -27.73 5.59 -33.68
C GLN A 193 -26.70 5.70 -34.81
N GLY A 194 -25.45 5.39 -34.49
CA GLY A 194 -24.44 4.89 -35.42
C GLY A 194 -23.75 3.67 -34.80
N SER A 195 -23.93 2.51 -35.43
CA SER A 195 -23.30 1.23 -35.10
C SER A 195 -21.78 1.35 -35.00
N VAL A 196 -21.19 1.01 -33.85
CA VAL A 196 -19.76 0.69 -33.77
C VAL A 196 -19.56 -0.56 -32.93
N GLY A 197 -19.68 -1.70 -33.60
CA GLY A 197 -19.00 -2.91 -33.16
C GLY A 197 -17.57 -2.88 -33.68
N GLN A 198 -16.58 -2.72 -32.80
CA GLN A 198 -15.24 -3.28 -33.00
C GLN A 198 -14.38 -3.15 -31.72
N SER A 199 -14.48 -4.14 -30.82
CA SER A 199 -13.47 -4.39 -29.76
C SER A 199 -12.65 -5.66 -30.05
N THR A 200 -12.60 -6.11 -31.30
CA THR A 200 -12.05 -7.43 -31.68
C THR A 200 -10.53 -7.46 -31.87
N LYS A 201 -9.79 -6.35 -31.67
CA LYS A 201 -8.33 -6.32 -31.88
C LYS A 201 -7.51 -6.74 -30.66
N ALA A 202 -7.93 -6.44 -29.45
CA ALA A 202 -7.19 -6.81 -28.24
C ALA A 202 -7.30 -8.32 -27.92
N SER A 203 -8.47 -8.92 -28.19
CA SER A 203 -8.71 -10.35 -27.97
C SER A 203 -7.96 -11.24 -28.97
N THR A 204 -7.82 -10.81 -30.23
CA THR A 204 -7.08 -11.60 -31.24
C THR A 204 -5.58 -11.67 -30.94
N GLU A 205 -4.98 -10.58 -30.44
CA GLU A 205 -3.55 -10.57 -30.10
C GLU A 205 -3.22 -11.46 -28.89
N GLN A 206 -4.11 -11.51 -27.88
CA GLN A 206 -3.96 -12.40 -26.73
C GLN A 206 -4.09 -13.89 -27.11
N ASP A 207 -5.04 -14.22 -28.01
CA ASP A 207 -5.20 -15.59 -28.50
C ASP A 207 -4.00 -16.05 -29.32
N GLU A 208 -3.43 -15.18 -30.16
CA GLU A 208 -2.26 -15.50 -30.98
C GLU A 208 -0.99 -15.72 -30.13
N LEU A 209 -0.79 -14.90 -29.08
CA LEU A 209 0.30 -15.05 -28.12
C LEU A 209 0.17 -16.37 -27.33
N THR A 210 -1.04 -16.71 -26.88
CA THR A 210 -1.32 -17.95 -26.16
C THR A 210 -1.05 -19.18 -27.03
N GLN A 211 -1.42 -19.10 -28.31
CA GLN A 211 -1.18 -20.18 -29.28
C GLN A 211 0.30 -20.33 -29.65
N ARG A 212 1.06 -19.22 -29.74
CA ARG A 212 2.52 -19.26 -29.94
C ARG A 212 3.26 -19.85 -28.73
N LEU A 213 2.84 -19.50 -27.51
CA LEU A 213 3.40 -20.06 -26.27
C LEU A 213 3.11 -21.56 -26.12
N ALA A 214 1.93 -22.02 -26.56
CA ALA A 214 1.58 -23.44 -26.56
C ALA A 214 2.44 -24.27 -27.53
N ARG A 215 2.80 -23.69 -28.69
CA ARG A 215 3.68 -24.34 -29.68
C ARG A 215 5.14 -24.42 -29.26
N LEU A 216 5.59 -23.56 -28.34
CA LEU A 216 6.96 -23.58 -27.82
C LEU A 216 7.15 -24.54 -26.63
N ARG A 217 6.06 -25.13 -26.12
CA ARG A 217 6.04 -26.08 -25.00
C ARG A 217 5.98 -27.56 -25.44
N GLN A 218 5.99 -27.83 -26.74
CA GLN A 218 6.20 -29.16 -27.34
C GLN A 218 7.62 -29.24 -27.87
#